data_AF-A0A521TSM1-F1
#
_entry.id   AF-A0A521TSM1-F1
#
_cell.length_a   1.000
_cell.length_b   1.000
_cell.length_c   1.000
_cell.angle_alpha   90.00
_cell.angle_beta   90.00
_cell.angle_gamma   90.00
#
_symmetry.space_group_name_H-M   'P 1'
#
loop_
_entity.id
_entity.type
_entity.pdbx_description
1 polymer ?
#
loop_
_entity_poly.entity_id
_entity_poly.type
_entity_poly.pdbx_seq_one_letter_code
_entity_poly.pdbx_strand_id
1 'polypeptide(L)'
;MSRIEMASQAVMRGLSTGLWTHPRFVALWAAQTISHMGTHVGALALTLTAILILNATPAQMGVLGAARFLPQLFVSLFAGALVDRLPRRPIMIAADLARAALLLSIPVAAA
;
A
#
# COMPACT_ATOMS: atom_id res chain seq x y z
N MET A 1 -16.25 25.96 -37.05
CA MET A 1 -16.10 25.13 -35.84
C MET A 1 -15.61 23.76 -36.26
N SER A 2 -14.34 23.42 -36.00
CA SER A 2 -13.72 22.21 -36.54
C SER A 2 -13.94 21.00 -35.60
N ARG A 3 -14.03 19.77 -36.14
CA ARG A 3 -14.19 18.54 -35.32
C ARG A 3 -13.09 18.37 -34.26
N ILE A 4 -11.92 18.96 -34.48
CA ILE A 4 -10.76 18.92 -33.58
C ILE A 4 -11.03 19.74 -32.30
N GLU A 5 -11.72 20.88 -32.42
CA GLU A 5 -12.08 21.72 -31.26
C GLU A 5 -13.11 21.04 -30.35
N MET A 6 -14.07 20.30 -30.91
CA MET A 6 -15.06 19.56 -30.11
C MET A 6 -14.44 18.40 -29.34
N ALA A 7 -13.51 17.64 -29.95
CA ALA A 7 -12.79 16.57 -29.27
C ALA A 7 -11.89 17.11 -28.15
N SER A 8 -11.20 18.22 -28.40
CA SER A 8 -10.38 18.91 -27.39
C SER A 8 -11.23 19.41 -26.22
N GLN A 9 -12.39 20.02 -26.47
CA GLN A 9 -13.29 20.48 -25.41
C GLN A 9 -13.89 19.34 -24.59
N ALA A 10 -14.22 18.20 -25.19
CA ALA A 10 -14.75 17.05 -24.46
C ALA A 10 -13.70 16.45 -23.51
N VAL A 11 -12.44 16.35 -23.94
CA VAL A 11 -11.32 15.88 -23.10
C VAL A 11 -11.02 16.88 -21.97
N MET A 12 -10.96 18.18 -22.28
CA MET A 12 -10.77 19.24 -21.29
C MET A 12 -11.91 19.29 -20.25
N ARG A 13 -13.16 19.02 -20.65
CA ARG A 13 -14.30 18.93 -19.73
C ARG A 13 -14.21 17.72 -18.80
N GLY A 14 -13.75 16.57 -19.29
CA GLY A 14 -13.50 15.38 -18.47
C GLY A 14 -12.36 15.56 -17.46
N LEU A 15 -11.38 16.41 -17.78
CA LEU A 15 -10.31 16.82 -16.86
C LEU A 15 -10.74 17.93 -15.88
N SER A 16 -11.78 18.72 -16.23
CA SER A 16 -12.27 19.83 -15.41
C SER A 16 -13.13 19.41 -14.21
N THR A 17 -13.71 18.21 -14.24
CA THR A 17 -14.33 17.61 -13.04
C THR A 17 -13.22 17.02 -12.17
N GLY A 18 -12.92 17.67 -11.04
CA GLY A 18 -11.85 17.23 -10.16
C GLY A 18 -11.99 15.77 -9.75
N LEU A 19 -10.87 15.04 -9.63
CA LEU A 19 -10.82 13.62 -9.29
C LEU A 19 -11.58 13.26 -8.00
N TRP A 20 -11.72 14.23 -7.10
CA TRP A 20 -12.50 14.16 -5.87
C TRP A 20 -14.00 13.92 -6.08
N THR A 21 -14.53 14.19 -7.27
CA THR A 21 -15.93 13.90 -7.63
C THR A 21 -16.15 12.44 -8.04
N HIS A 22 -15.09 11.67 -8.27
CA HIS A 22 -15.18 10.26 -8.62
C HIS A 22 -15.11 9.36 -7.37
N PRO A 23 -16.20 8.71 -6.96
CA PRO A 23 -16.25 7.96 -5.69
C PRO A 23 -15.25 6.80 -5.63
N ARG A 24 -14.96 6.16 -6.79
CA ARG A 24 -13.93 5.10 -6.88
C ARG A 24 -12.53 5.61 -6.62
N PHE A 25 -12.22 6.83 -7.08
CA PHE A 25 -10.92 7.45 -6.84
C PHE A 25 -10.77 7.80 -5.36
N VAL A 26 -11.77 8.46 -4.78
CA VAL A 26 -11.76 8.84 -3.35
C VAL A 26 -11.62 7.60 -2.46
N ALA A 27 -12.34 6.52 -2.75
CA ALA A 27 -12.24 5.26 -2.00
C ALA A 27 -10.82 4.66 -2.10
N LEU A 28 -10.23 4.60 -3.29
CA LEU A 28 -8.86 4.12 -3.47
C LEU A 28 -7.85 5.02 -2.74
N TRP A 29 -7.98 6.33 -2.88
CA TRP A 29 -7.08 7.31 -2.28
C TRP A 29 -7.12 7.24 -0.75
N ALA A 30 -8.31 7.17 -0.15
CA ALA A 30 -8.48 7.03 1.29
C ALA A 30 -7.93 5.68 1.78
N ALA A 31 -8.28 4.58 1.10
CA ALA A 31 -7.78 3.26 1.45
C ALA A 31 -6.25 3.22 1.40
N GLN A 32 -5.62 3.71 0.33
CA GLN A 32 -4.16 3.75 0.21
C GLN A 32 -3.52 4.67 1.26
N THR A 33 -4.11 5.83 1.54
CA THR A 33 -3.58 6.75 2.54
C THR A 33 -3.57 6.12 3.93
N ILE A 34 -4.71 5.55 4.37
CA ILE A 34 -4.83 4.84 5.65
C ILE A 34 -3.84 3.68 5.71
N SER A 35 -3.71 2.96 4.59
CA SER A 35 -2.83 1.81 4.45
C SER A 35 -1.36 2.14 4.62
N HIS A 36 -0.89 3.18 3.93
CA HIS A 36 0.48 3.66 4.04
C HIS A 36 0.76 4.25 5.42
N MET A 37 -0.18 5.03 5.96
CA MET A 37 -0.07 5.57 7.31
C MET A 37 0.07 4.45 8.33
N GLY A 38 -0.79 3.44 8.29
CA GLY A 38 -0.74 2.28 9.17
C GLY A 38 0.58 1.53 9.07
N THR A 39 1.12 1.36 7.86
CA THR A 39 2.45 0.75 7.66
C THR A 39 3.56 1.55 8.34
N HIS A 40 3.55 2.88 8.24
CA HIS A 40 4.55 3.74 8.89
C HIS A 40 4.40 3.80 10.41
N VAL A 41 3.17 3.81 10.92
CA VAL A 41 2.91 3.74 12.36
C VAL A 41 3.35 2.39 12.92
N GLY A 42 2.96 1.27 12.29
CA GLY A 42 3.36 -0.07 12.70
C GLY A 42 4.87 -0.29 12.63
N ALA A 43 5.52 0.31 11.63
CA ALA A 43 6.97 0.35 11.50
C ALA A 43 7.66 1.01 12.71
N LEU A 44 7.14 2.13 13.20
CA LEU A 44 7.66 2.82 14.38
C LEU A 44 7.35 2.04 15.65
N ALA A 45 6.10 1.56 15.79
CA ALA A 45 5.67 0.76 16.92
C ALA A 45 6.56 -0.46 17.10
N LEU A 46 6.79 -1.24 16.04
CA LEU A 46 7.65 -2.43 16.10
C LEU A 46 9.08 -2.10 16.51
N THR A 47 9.67 -1.03 15.97
CA THR A 47 11.02 -0.58 16.34
C THR A 47 11.10 -0.15 17.80
N LEU A 48 10.13 0.65 18.26
CA LEU A 48 10.08 1.13 19.64
C LEU A 48 9.82 -0.01 20.62
N THR A 49 8.93 -0.95 20.29
CA THR A 49 8.69 -2.17 21.08
C THR A 49 9.95 -3.02 21.19
N ALA A 50 10.66 -3.24 20.08
CA ALA A 50 11.91 -4.00 20.09
C ALA A 50 12.95 -3.38 21.04
N ILE A 51 13.11 -2.06 21.00
CA ILE A 51 14.09 -1.36 21.84
C ILE A 51 13.62 -1.25 23.30
N LEU A 52 12.42 -0.71 23.53
CA LEU A 52 11.95 -0.30 24.86
C LEU A 52 11.37 -1.45 25.68
N ILE A 53 10.75 -2.44 25.02
CA ILE A 53 10.06 -3.54 25.70
C ILE A 53 10.93 -4.80 25.66
N LEU A 54 11.51 -5.12 24.50
CA LEU A 54 12.31 -6.34 24.32
C LEU A 54 13.82 -6.14 24.59
N ASN A 55 14.27 -4.91 24.85
CA ASN A 55 15.68 -4.57 25.08
C ASN A 55 16.60 -5.12 23.95
N ALA A 56 16.15 -5.00 22.71
CA ALA A 56 16.85 -5.56 21.56
C ALA A 56 18.26 -4.97 21.39
N THR A 57 19.22 -5.85 21.15
CA THR A 57 20.62 -5.48 20.87
C THR A 57 20.78 -4.90 19.45
N PRO A 58 21.88 -4.16 19.17
CA PRO A 58 22.13 -3.62 17.83
C PRO A 58 22.12 -4.68 16.71
N ALA A 59 22.65 -5.88 16.99
CA ALA A 59 22.64 -6.99 16.04
C ALA A 59 21.21 -7.46 15.73
N GLN A 60 20.35 -7.58 16.74
CA GLN A 60 18.94 -7.95 16.56
C GLN A 60 18.16 -6.87 15.79
N MET A 61 18.47 -5.59 16.01
CA MET A 61 17.88 -4.51 15.23
C MET A 61 18.32 -4.54 13.76
N GLY A 62 19.58 -4.93 13.48
CA GLY A 62 20.06 -5.21 12.13
C GLY A 62 19.27 -6.33 11.44
N VAL A 63 19.05 -7.44 12.15
CA VAL A 63 18.22 -8.55 11.66
C VAL A 63 16.77 -8.12 11.45
N LEU A 64 16.19 -7.34 12.37
CA LEU A 64 14.83 -6.80 12.24
C LEU A 64 14.69 -5.92 10.99
N GLY A 65 15.67 -5.06 10.73
CA GLY A 65 15.74 -4.25 9.50
C GLY A 65 15.78 -5.12 8.24
N ALA A 66 16.64 -6.14 8.23
CA ALA A 66 16.72 -7.09 7.12
C ALA A 66 15.40 -7.84 6.92
N ALA A 67 14.76 -8.32 8.00
CA ALA A 67 13.47 -9.01 7.94
C ALA A 67 12.33 -8.11 7.42
N ARG A 68 12.41 -6.79 7.63
CA ARG A 68 11.45 -5.84 7.07
C ARG A 68 11.71 -5.54 5.58
N PHE A 69 12.95 -5.61 5.14
CA PHE A 69 13.33 -5.26 3.77
C PHE A 69 13.32 -6.47 2.82
N LEU A 70 13.76 -7.65 3.26
CA LEU A 70 13.90 -8.84 2.43
C LEU A 70 12.59 -9.24 1.71
N PRO A 71 11.42 -9.30 2.38
CA PRO A 71 10.17 -9.62 1.70
C PRO A 71 9.85 -8.61 0.59
N GLN A 72 10.06 -7.32 0.84
CA GLN A 72 9.88 -6.27 -0.16
C GLN A 72 10.78 -6.50 -1.38
N LEU A 73 12.05 -6.83 -1.15
CA LEU A 73 13.02 -7.07 -2.21
C LEU A 73 12.63 -8.29 -3.06
N PHE A 74 12.37 -9.43 -2.42
CA PHE A 74 12.00 -10.65 -3.14
C PHE A 74 10.66 -10.50 -3.85
N VAL A 75 9.63 -10.00 -3.15
CA VAL A 75 8.31 -9.82 -3.74
C VAL A 75 8.38 -8.82 -4.89
N SER A 76 9.03 -7.66 -4.75
CA SER A 76 9.12 -6.70 -5.86
C SER A 76 9.86 -7.24 -7.09
N LEU A 77 10.92 -8.02 -6.87
CA LEU A 77 11.68 -8.66 -7.95
C LEU A 77 10.85 -9.66 -8.75
N PHE A 78 10.05 -10.49 -8.08
CA PHE A 78 9.22 -11.50 -8.74
C PHE A 78 7.85 -10.98 -9.18
N ALA A 79 7.31 -10.00 -8.46
CA ALA A 79 5.97 -9.47 -8.70
C ALA A 79 5.87 -8.73 -10.02
N GLY A 80 6.92 -8.06 -10.50
CA GLY A 80 6.90 -7.38 -11.81
C GLY A 80 6.50 -8.33 -12.95
N ALA A 81 7.19 -9.47 -13.06
CA ALA A 81 6.91 -10.45 -14.12
C ALA A 81 5.56 -11.17 -13.96
N LEU A 82 5.09 -11.37 -12.72
CA LEU A 82 3.86 -12.10 -12.42
C LEU A 82 2.61 -11.21 -12.53
N VAL A 83 2.68 -9.97 -12.02
CA VAL A 83 1.56 -9.01 -12.02
C VAL A 83 1.26 -8.49 -13.42
N ASP A 84 2.27 -8.41 -14.30
CA ASP A 84 2.07 -8.01 -15.69
C ASP A 84 1.19 -8.98 -16.48
N ARG A 85 1.06 -10.23 -16.04
CA ARG A 85 0.27 -11.28 -16.72
C ARG A 85 -1.12 -11.49 -16.14
N LEU A 86 -1.43 -10.87 -15.01
CA LEU A 86 -2.65 -11.13 -14.23
C LEU A 86 -3.55 -9.88 -14.18
N PRO A 87 -4.88 -10.06 -14.00
CA PRO A 87 -5.78 -8.93 -13.85
C PRO A 87 -5.47 -8.16 -12.55
N ARG A 88 -5.17 -6.86 -12.68
CA ARG A 88 -4.69 -6.00 -11.57
C ARG A 88 -5.67 -5.90 -10.39
N ARG A 89 -6.97 -5.83 -10.67
CA ARG A 89 -7.99 -5.56 -9.64
C ARG A 89 -8.15 -6.71 -8.62
N PRO A 90 -8.29 -7.99 -9.02
CA PRO A 90 -8.26 -9.10 -8.08
C PRO A 90 -6.99 -9.18 -7.23
N ILE A 91 -5.82 -8.91 -7.82
CA ILE A 91 -4.54 -8.95 -7.10
C ILE A 91 -4.51 -7.90 -5.99
N MET A 92 -4.92 -6.67 -6.28
CA MET A 92 -4.99 -5.61 -5.28
C MET A 92 -5.91 -5.98 -4.13
N ILE A 93 -7.09 -6.52 -4.42
CA ILE A 93 -8.05 -6.95 -3.40
C ILE A 93 -7.47 -8.07 -2.53
N ALA A 94 -6.88 -9.10 -3.15
CA ALA A 94 -6.29 -10.22 -2.43
C ALA A 94 -5.12 -9.76 -1.53
N ALA A 95 -4.26 -8.86 -2.03
CA ALA A 95 -3.15 -8.30 -1.26
C ALA A 95 -3.64 -7.46 -0.05
N ASP A 96 -4.67 -6.64 -0.25
CA ASP A 96 -5.24 -5.84 0.85
C ASP A 96 -5.92 -6.72 1.90
N LEU A 97 -6.65 -7.77 1.49
CA LEU A 97 -7.23 -8.73 2.42
C LEU A 97 -6.16 -9.52 3.20
N ALA A 98 -5.12 -9.99 2.53
CA ALA A 98 -4.00 -10.68 3.17
C ALA A 98 -3.31 -9.76 4.19
N ARG A 99 -3.09 -8.50 3.83
CA ARG A 99 -2.50 -7.50 4.73
C ARG A 99 -3.40 -7.21 5.93
N ALA A 100 -4.71 -7.07 5.73
CA ALA A 100 -5.66 -6.89 6.83
C ALA A 100 -5.62 -8.09 7.80
N ALA A 101 -5.58 -9.32 7.27
CA ALA A 101 -5.47 -10.53 8.08
C ALA A 101 -4.15 -10.58 8.88
N LEU A 102 -3.02 -10.22 8.26
CA LEU A 102 -1.71 -10.15 8.94
C LEU A 102 -1.66 -9.06 10.01
N LEU A 103 -2.32 -7.92 9.80
CA LEU A 103 -2.37 -6.87 10.82
C LEU A 103 -3.28 -7.25 11.99
N LEU A 104 -4.39 -7.94 11.72
CA LEU A 104 -5.31 -8.45 12.75
C LEU A 104 -4.70 -9.59 13.57
N SER A 105 -3.73 -10.35 13.03
CA SER A 105 -3.08 -11.41 13.80
C SER A 105 -2.22 -10.86 14.94
N ILE A 106 -1.73 -9.61 14.85
CA ILE A 106 -0.91 -8.98 15.89
C ILE A 106 -1.66 -8.86 17.22
N PRO A 107 -2.83 -8.19 17.31
CA PRO A 107 -3.59 -8.15 18.55
C PRO A 107 -4.12 -9.52 18.96
N VAL A 108 -4.46 -10.41 18.02
CA VAL A 108 -4.91 -11.78 18.35
C VAL A 108 -3.80 -12.60 19.02
N ALA A 109 -2.55 -12.45 18.58
CA ALA A 109 -1.41 -13.12 19.21
C ALA A 109 -0.98 -12.48 20.54
N ALA A 110 -1.44 -11.25 20.82
CA ALA A 110 -1.17 -10.54 22.07
C ALA A 110 -2.26 -10.74 23.13
N ALA A 111 -3.44 -11.24 22.75
CA ALA A 111 -4.57 -11.55 23.63
C ALA A 111 -4.41 -12.92 24.29
#